data_AF-A0A1L7ANE3-F1
#
_entry.id   AF-A0A1L7ANE3-F1
#
_cell.length_a   1.000
_cell.length_b   1.000
_cell.length_c   1.000
_cell.angle_alpha   90.00
_cell.angle_beta   90.00
_cell.angle_gamma   90.00
#
_symmetry.space_group_name_H-M   'P 1'
#
loop_
_entity.id
_entity.type
_entity.pdbx_description
1 polymer ?
#
loop_
_entity_poly.entity_id
_entity_poly.type
_entity_poly.pdbx_seq_one_letter_code
_entity_poly.pdbx_strand_id
1 'polypeptide(L)'
;MGWLVSDRPLTHETPAAYLAREFTCANETNRMEVLAASQVKGAVYLAVRHTSLTGERAGRSYVFCAVVLVFNNARQGFGRKTMDESCGPCEVDCPARIMALLSPIEDIPNPGYAADWRARVAAAAALRREATASGRNLDPGQRISLTQQISFDGGRVVTSEFEVVPTPPGRRGPIFRPVGHDFLCRVPRHLLATAMHVAGGAADTASRSMP
;
A
#
# COMPACT_ATOMS: atom_id res chain seq x y z
N MET A 1 -8.05 -24.21 3.38
CA MET A 1 -7.63 -23.31 4.47
C MET A 1 -8.79 -22.37 4.83
N GLY A 2 -9.44 -22.62 5.96
CA GLY A 2 -10.58 -21.82 6.46
C GLY A 2 -10.17 -20.63 7.32
N TRP A 3 -11.14 -19.83 7.75
CA TRP A 3 -10.93 -18.77 8.74
C TRP A 3 -10.96 -19.36 10.15
N LEU A 4 -10.02 -18.96 10.99
CA LEU A 4 -10.12 -19.13 12.43
C LEU A 4 -10.67 -17.84 13.02
N VAL A 5 -11.78 -17.92 13.77
CA VAL A 5 -12.48 -16.76 14.31
C VAL A 5 -12.64 -16.91 15.81
N SER A 6 -12.28 -15.87 16.55
CA SER A 6 -12.58 -15.71 17.97
C SER A 6 -13.72 -14.70 18.12
N ASP A 7 -14.71 -15.01 18.95
CA ASP A 7 -15.89 -14.15 19.14
C ASP A 7 -15.55 -12.76 19.69
N ARG A 8 -14.41 -12.63 20.37
CA ARG A 8 -13.94 -11.38 20.95
C ARG A 8 -12.88 -10.72 20.05
N PRO A 9 -13.00 -9.42 19.80
CA PRO A 9 -11.95 -8.67 19.12
C PRO A 9 -10.71 -8.55 20.01
N LEU A 10 -9.55 -8.33 19.38
CA LEU A 10 -8.34 -7.92 20.10
C LEU A 10 -8.50 -6.46 20.54
N THR A 11 -8.46 -6.23 21.85
CA THR A 11 -8.65 -4.90 22.48
C THR A 11 -7.36 -4.31 23.03
N HIS A 12 -6.41 -5.16 23.44
CA HIS A 12 -5.18 -4.72 24.14
C HIS A 12 -3.91 -4.88 23.30
N GLU A 13 -4.01 -5.46 22.11
CA GLU A 13 -2.89 -5.60 21.20
C GLU A 13 -3.34 -5.52 19.74
N THR A 14 -2.39 -5.21 18.86
CA THR A 14 -2.65 -5.19 17.42
C THR A 14 -2.64 -6.61 16.85
N PRO A 15 -3.36 -6.89 15.76
CA PRO A 15 -3.25 -8.17 15.06
C PRO A 15 -1.82 -8.57 14.72
N ALA A 16 -0.97 -7.60 14.33
CA ALA A 16 0.43 -7.87 14.05
C ALA A 16 1.22 -8.34 15.28
N ALA A 17 1.02 -7.71 16.44
CA ALA A 17 1.69 -8.10 17.68
C ALA A 17 1.21 -9.48 18.18
N TYR A 18 -0.11 -9.69 18.16
CA TYR A 18 -0.73 -10.96 18.53
C TYR A 18 -0.17 -12.11 17.66
N LEU A 19 -0.14 -11.93 16.33
CA LEU A 19 0.35 -12.94 15.41
C LEU A 19 1.86 -13.13 15.52
N ALA A 20 2.64 -12.07 15.76
CA ALA A 20 4.07 -12.20 15.97
C ALA A 20 4.40 -13.12 17.16
N ARG A 21 3.64 -12.99 18.26
CA ARG A 21 3.75 -13.86 19.44
C ARG A 21 3.31 -15.29 19.13
N GLU A 22 2.20 -15.47 18.42
CA GLU A 22 1.69 -16.80 18.06
C GLU A 22 2.65 -17.59 17.16
N PHE A 23 3.23 -16.93 16.16
CA PHE A 23 4.17 -17.55 15.22
C PHE A 23 5.58 -17.71 15.79
N THR A 24 5.87 -17.09 16.94
CA THR A 24 7.11 -17.32 17.68
C THR A 24 6.91 -18.51 18.62
N CYS A 25 7.16 -19.71 18.11
CA CYS A 25 6.94 -20.95 18.84
C CYS A 25 8.05 -21.97 18.53
N ALA A 26 8.21 -22.95 19.40
CA ALA A 26 9.13 -24.06 19.20
C ALA A 26 8.43 -25.37 19.58
N ASN A 27 8.73 -26.43 18.83
CA ASN A 27 8.39 -27.80 19.17
C ASN A 27 9.66 -28.66 19.04
N GLU A 28 9.53 -29.98 19.24
CA GLU A 28 10.66 -30.91 19.21
C GLU A 28 11.37 -30.97 17.84
N THR A 29 10.66 -30.63 16.76
CA THR A 29 11.14 -30.77 15.39
C THR A 29 11.60 -29.46 14.77
N ASN A 30 10.92 -28.36 15.09
CA ASN A 30 11.10 -27.07 14.44
C ASN A 30 10.95 -25.91 15.43
N ARG A 31 11.66 -24.83 15.15
CA ARG A 31 11.52 -23.54 15.82
C ARG A 31 11.16 -22.46 14.81
N MET A 32 10.14 -21.68 15.13
CA MET A 32 9.72 -20.50 14.37
C MET A 32 9.96 -19.24 15.21
N GLU A 33 10.52 -18.22 14.58
CA GLU A 33 10.79 -16.93 15.22
C GLU A 33 10.41 -15.80 14.26
N VAL A 34 9.59 -14.85 14.73
CA VAL A 34 9.19 -13.70 13.93
C VAL A 34 10.24 -12.59 14.06
N LEU A 35 10.92 -12.29 12.95
CA LEU A 35 11.95 -11.24 12.90
C LEU A 35 11.34 -9.85 12.72
N ALA A 36 10.23 -9.78 11.98
CA ALA A 36 9.51 -8.53 11.77
C ALA A 36 8.05 -8.81 11.37
N ALA A 37 7.16 -7.91 11.80
CA ALA A 37 5.74 -7.94 11.48
C ALA A 37 5.27 -6.59 10.93
N SER A 38 4.34 -6.59 9.99
CA SER A 38 3.66 -5.38 9.51
C SER A 38 2.23 -5.67 9.10
N GLN A 39 1.28 -4.85 9.57
CA GLN A 39 -0.08 -4.86 9.05
C GLN A 39 -0.23 -3.83 7.93
N VAL A 40 -0.80 -4.24 6.80
CA VAL A 40 -1.22 -3.35 5.71
C VAL A 40 -2.63 -3.74 5.30
N LYS A 41 -3.58 -2.81 5.47
CA LYS A 41 -5.02 -3.05 5.27
C LYS A 41 -5.48 -4.27 6.10
N GLY A 42 -6.15 -5.23 5.45
CA GLY A 42 -6.63 -6.47 6.05
C GLY A 42 -5.62 -7.62 6.04
N ALA A 43 -4.32 -7.37 5.86
CA ALA A 43 -3.29 -8.41 5.86
C ALA A 43 -2.13 -8.07 6.80
N VAL A 44 -1.61 -9.08 7.50
CA VAL A 44 -0.39 -9.02 8.29
C VAL A 44 0.69 -9.84 7.59
N TYR A 45 1.83 -9.22 7.34
CA TYR A 45 3.01 -9.83 6.74
C TYR A 45 4.06 -10.05 7.84
N LEU A 46 4.58 -11.26 7.93
CA LEU A 46 5.55 -11.68 8.94
C LEU A 46 6.78 -12.28 8.24
N ALA A 47 7.97 -11.77 8.55
CA ALA A 47 9.21 -12.46 8.22
C ALA A 47 9.47 -13.50 9.31
N VAL A 48 9.30 -14.78 8.99
CA VAL A 48 9.39 -15.89 9.94
C VAL A 48 10.64 -16.70 9.65
N ARG A 49 11.58 -16.74 10.60
CA ARG A 49 12.71 -17.67 10.57
C ARG A 49 12.21 -19.03 10.99
N HIS A 50 12.30 -20.00 10.10
CA HIS A 50 12.12 -21.42 10.38
C HIS A 50 13.48 -22.06 10.61
N THR A 51 13.64 -22.79 11.71
CA THR A 51 14.84 -23.57 12.03
C THR A 51 14.44 -25.01 12.27
N SER A 52 15.01 -25.94 11.50
CA SER A 52 14.80 -27.37 11.73
C SER A 52 15.73 -27.85 12.84
N LEU A 53 15.18 -28.45 13.89
CA LEU A 53 15.92 -28.95 15.06
C LEU A 53 16.30 -30.42 14.91
N THR A 54 15.51 -31.19 14.15
CA THR A 54 15.72 -32.62 13.93
C THR A 54 15.59 -33.00 12.46
N GLY A 55 15.97 -34.24 12.11
CA GLY A 55 15.92 -34.77 10.75
C GLY A 55 17.11 -34.37 9.87
N GLU A 56 17.01 -34.64 8.58
CA GLU A 56 18.09 -34.42 7.59
C GLU A 56 18.52 -32.95 7.46
N ARG A 57 17.62 -32.02 7.80
CA ARG A 57 17.84 -30.58 7.75
C ARG A 57 18.15 -29.96 9.12
N ALA A 58 18.45 -30.77 10.13
CA ALA A 58 18.78 -30.27 11.47
C ALA A 58 19.87 -29.20 11.42
N GLY A 59 19.66 -28.10 12.15
CA GLY A 59 20.55 -26.94 12.19
C GLY A 59 20.41 -25.97 11.02
N ARG A 60 19.65 -26.30 9.96
CA ARG A 60 19.39 -25.38 8.86
C ARG A 60 18.24 -24.43 9.21
N SER A 61 18.36 -23.18 8.76
CA SER A 61 17.32 -22.18 8.91
C SER A 61 17.11 -21.38 7.63
N TYR A 62 15.87 -21.00 7.36
CA TYR A 62 15.49 -20.08 6.29
C TYR A 62 14.42 -19.12 6.77
N VAL A 63 14.30 -17.96 6.12
CA VAL A 63 13.28 -16.96 6.42
C VAL A 63 12.30 -16.88 5.27
N PHE A 64 11.01 -17.08 5.58
CA PHE A 64 9.91 -17.00 4.61
C PHE A 64 8.88 -15.96 5.07
N CYS A 65 8.03 -15.52 4.14
CA CYS A 65 6.94 -14.62 4.47
C CYS A 65 5.66 -15.39 4.81
N ALA A 66 5.16 -15.26 6.04
CA ALA A 66 3.78 -15.59 6.34
C ALA A 66 2.88 -14.39 6.01
N VAL A 67 1.75 -14.67 5.36
CA VAL A 67 0.75 -13.67 4.98
C VAL A 67 -0.57 -14.08 5.62
N VAL A 68 -1.04 -13.29 6.57
CA VAL A 68 -2.23 -13.62 7.35
C VAL A 68 -3.30 -12.58 7.06
N LEU A 69 -4.41 -13.00 6.45
CA LEU A 69 -5.57 -12.12 6.31
C LEU A 69 -6.25 -11.99 7.65
N VAL A 70 -6.59 -10.76 8.03
CA VAL A 70 -7.16 -10.44 9.33
C VAL A 70 -8.36 -9.52 9.22
N PHE A 71 -9.32 -9.74 10.12
CA PHE A 71 -10.29 -8.73 10.52
C PHE A 71 -10.33 -8.65 12.03
N ASN A 72 -10.55 -7.46 12.57
CA ASN A 72 -10.70 -7.24 14.01
C ASN A 72 -11.81 -6.19 14.22
N ASN A 73 -13.01 -6.63 14.58
CA ASN A 73 -14.16 -5.74 14.77
C ASN A 73 -15.13 -6.24 15.84
N ALA A 74 -15.94 -5.36 16.42
CA ALA A 74 -16.85 -5.72 17.50
C ALA A 74 -17.99 -6.67 17.08
N ARG A 75 -18.32 -6.74 15.78
CA ARG A 75 -19.43 -7.56 15.26
C ARG A 75 -19.04 -9.02 15.05
N GLN A 76 -17.82 -9.27 14.58
CA GLN A 76 -17.33 -10.58 14.17
C GLN A 76 -16.14 -11.07 15.03
N GLY A 77 -15.68 -10.23 15.96
CA GLY A 77 -14.51 -10.51 16.77
C GLY A 77 -13.21 -10.42 15.97
N PHE A 78 -12.28 -11.33 16.26
CA PHE A 78 -10.98 -11.41 15.60
C PHE A 78 -10.90 -12.66 14.72
N GLY A 79 -10.76 -12.46 13.41
CA GLY A 79 -10.58 -13.53 12.45
C GLY A 79 -9.21 -13.48 11.79
N ARG A 80 -8.61 -14.66 11.61
CA ARG A 80 -7.37 -14.84 10.86
C ARG A 80 -7.49 -15.98 9.84
N LYS A 81 -6.86 -15.79 8.69
CA LYS A 81 -6.65 -16.84 7.69
C LYS A 81 -5.17 -16.87 7.32
N THR A 82 -4.49 -17.89 7.79
CA THR A 82 -3.05 -18.06 7.59
C THR A 82 -2.76 -18.65 6.21
N MET A 83 -1.80 -18.05 5.53
CA MET A 83 -1.09 -18.59 4.38
C MET A 83 0.36 -18.11 4.43
N ASP A 84 1.20 -18.65 3.55
CA ASP A 84 2.57 -18.20 3.36
C ASP A 84 2.83 -17.94 1.88
N GLU A 85 3.99 -17.37 1.56
CA GLU A 85 4.36 -17.02 0.20
C GLU A 85 4.31 -18.21 -0.79
N SER A 86 4.53 -19.44 -0.34
CA SER A 86 4.44 -20.63 -1.20
C SER A 86 3.02 -20.93 -1.68
N CYS A 87 2.00 -20.40 -0.99
CA CYS A 87 0.59 -20.52 -1.37
C CYS A 87 0.19 -19.53 -2.49
N GLY A 88 1.04 -18.56 -2.83
CA GLY A 88 0.76 -17.56 -3.86
C GLY A 88 -0.35 -16.56 -3.53
N PRO A 89 -0.33 -15.86 -2.37
CA PRO A 89 -1.39 -14.91 -1.99
C PRO A 89 -1.74 -13.88 -3.07
N CYS A 90 -2.97 -13.36 -3.07
CA CYS A 90 -3.34 -12.24 -3.94
C CYS A 90 -2.76 -10.91 -3.42
N GLU A 91 -2.44 -10.86 -2.13
CA GLU A 91 -2.00 -9.69 -1.40
C GLU A 91 -0.55 -9.34 -1.71
N VAL A 92 -0.35 -8.22 -2.39
CA VAL A 92 0.95 -7.74 -2.91
C VAL A 92 1.40 -6.43 -2.26
N ASP A 93 0.81 -6.07 -1.11
CA ASP A 93 1.13 -4.86 -0.34
C ASP A 93 2.25 -5.10 0.70
N CYS A 94 3.02 -6.21 0.57
CA CYS A 94 4.09 -6.56 1.52
C CYS A 94 5.16 -5.45 1.59
N PRO A 95 5.49 -4.92 2.78
CA PRO A 95 6.50 -3.87 2.91
C PRO A 95 7.92 -4.32 2.55
N ALA A 96 8.70 -3.42 1.94
CA ALA A 96 10.09 -3.69 1.53
C ALA A 96 10.98 -4.17 2.68
N ARG A 97 10.76 -3.65 3.92
CA ARG A 97 11.51 -4.09 5.10
C ARG A 97 11.27 -5.56 5.49
N ILE A 98 10.10 -6.12 5.18
CA ILE A 98 9.80 -7.54 5.39
C ILE A 98 10.47 -8.34 4.28
N MET A 99 10.31 -7.91 3.03
CA MET A 99 10.92 -8.53 1.85
C MET A 99 12.45 -8.65 1.96
N ALA A 100 13.12 -7.64 2.53
CA ALA A 100 14.57 -7.62 2.70
C ALA A 100 15.10 -8.64 3.71
N LEU A 101 14.24 -9.22 4.56
CA LEU A 101 14.63 -10.22 5.56
C LEU A 101 14.50 -11.66 5.04
N LEU A 102 13.85 -11.85 3.90
CA LEU A 102 13.52 -13.18 3.40
C LEU A 102 14.76 -13.86 2.81
N SER A 103 14.89 -15.17 3.05
CA SER A 103 15.94 -15.98 2.42
C SER A 103 15.74 -16.05 0.90
N PRO A 104 16.82 -16.26 0.13
CA PRO A 104 16.74 -16.66 -1.27
C PRO A 104 15.77 -17.84 -1.49
N ILE A 105 15.15 -17.92 -2.66
CA ILE A 105 14.10 -18.92 -2.95
C ILE A 105 14.67 -20.33 -2.92
N GLU A 106 15.90 -20.50 -3.40
CA GLU A 106 16.67 -21.74 -3.44
C GLU A 106 16.95 -22.33 -2.06
N ASP A 107 16.95 -21.52 -1.00
CA ASP A 107 17.15 -21.97 0.38
C ASP A 107 15.87 -22.51 1.02
N ILE A 108 14.71 -22.26 0.39
CA ILE A 108 13.39 -22.65 0.92
C ILE A 108 13.07 -24.08 0.46
N PRO A 109 12.86 -25.03 1.39
CA PRO A 109 12.59 -26.42 1.07
C PRO A 109 11.46 -26.72 0.09
N ASN A 110 10.39 -25.92 0.13
CA ASN A 110 9.18 -26.08 -0.69
C ASN A 110 8.71 -24.67 -1.11
N PRO A 111 9.34 -24.07 -2.12
CA PRO A 111 9.09 -22.67 -2.45
C PRO A 111 7.71 -22.45 -3.07
N GLY A 112 7.07 -23.45 -3.68
CA GLY A 112 5.74 -23.32 -4.28
C GLY A 112 5.63 -22.09 -5.20
N TYR A 113 4.62 -21.26 -4.96
CA TYR A 113 4.40 -20.00 -5.69
C TYR A 113 5.17 -18.78 -5.13
N ALA A 114 6.15 -18.99 -4.25
CA ALA A 114 6.86 -17.89 -3.57
C ALA A 114 7.57 -16.97 -4.56
N ALA A 115 8.27 -17.51 -5.56
CA ALA A 115 8.96 -16.71 -6.57
C ALA A 115 8.00 -15.76 -7.30
N ASP A 116 6.88 -16.29 -7.78
CA ASP A 116 5.84 -15.53 -8.49
C ASP A 116 5.20 -14.48 -7.59
N TRP A 117 4.92 -14.83 -6.33
CA TRP A 117 4.37 -13.87 -5.37
C TRP A 117 5.34 -12.73 -5.07
N ARG A 118 6.62 -13.02 -4.82
CA ARG A 118 7.65 -11.99 -4.58
C ARG A 118 7.84 -11.08 -5.79
N ALA A 119 7.78 -11.62 -7.01
CA ALA A 119 7.81 -10.82 -8.24
C ALA A 119 6.61 -9.87 -8.33
N ARG A 120 5.39 -10.36 -8.03
CA ARG A 120 4.19 -9.51 -7.99
C ARG A 120 4.27 -8.41 -6.93
N VAL A 121 4.80 -8.73 -5.75
CA VAL A 121 5.06 -7.74 -4.68
C VAL A 121 6.02 -6.64 -5.19
N ALA A 122 7.12 -7.04 -5.83
CA ALA A 122 8.11 -6.09 -6.36
C ALA A 122 7.52 -5.20 -7.45
N ALA A 123 6.76 -5.76 -8.39
CA ALA A 123 6.06 -5.01 -9.43
C ALA A 123 5.06 -4.01 -8.84
N ALA A 124 4.25 -4.43 -7.88
CA ALA A 124 3.31 -3.54 -7.20
C ALA A 124 4.04 -2.42 -6.43
N ALA A 125 5.19 -2.71 -5.82
CA ALA A 125 6.01 -1.69 -5.16
C ALA A 125 6.62 -0.68 -6.15
N ALA A 126 7.03 -1.11 -7.35
CA ALA A 126 7.49 -0.22 -8.41
C ALA A 126 6.37 0.74 -8.87
N LEU A 127 5.19 0.21 -9.19
CA LEU A 127 4.03 1.00 -9.58
C LEU A 127 3.63 2.04 -8.51
N ARG A 128 3.67 1.67 -7.23
CA ARG A 128 3.39 2.60 -6.12
C ARG A 128 4.45 3.71 -6.01
N ARG A 129 5.73 3.40 -6.29
CA ARG A 129 6.81 4.39 -6.30
C ARG A 129 6.64 5.36 -7.47
N GLU A 130 6.37 4.85 -8.66
CA GLU A 130 6.08 5.66 -9.86
C GLU A 130 4.87 6.58 -9.62
N ALA A 131 3.75 6.04 -9.15
CA ALA A 131 2.56 6.83 -8.82
C ALA A 131 2.79 7.85 -7.68
N THR A 132 3.84 7.68 -6.87
CA THR A 132 4.25 8.66 -5.86
C THR A 132 5.18 9.72 -6.44
N ALA A 133 6.11 9.33 -7.33
CA ALA A 133 6.98 10.23 -8.05
C ALA A 133 6.19 11.17 -8.98
N SER A 134 5.26 10.62 -9.78
CA SER A 134 4.42 11.41 -10.67
C SER A 134 3.51 12.40 -9.91
N GLY A 135 3.04 12.03 -8.72
CA GLY A 135 2.28 12.95 -7.85
C GLY A 135 3.12 14.03 -7.14
N ARG A 136 4.47 13.91 -7.16
CA ARG A 136 5.40 14.91 -6.61
C ARG A 136 5.88 15.91 -7.66
N ASN A 137 5.79 15.58 -8.95
CA ASN A 137 6.12 16.50 -10.06
C ASN A 137 4.92 17.39 -10.42
N LEU A 138 4.38 18.08 -9.42
CA LEU A 138 3.37 19.12 -9.61
C LEU A 138 3.98 20.42 -9.11
N ASP A 139 4.63 21.14 -10.01
CA ASP A 139 5.24 22.42 -9.69
C ASP A 139 4.17 23.50 -9.56
N PRO A 140 4.28 24.43 -8.59
CA PRO A 140 3.38 25.57 -8.52
C PRO A 140 3.32 26.35 -9.85
N GLY A 141 2.11 26.67 -10.29
CA GLY A 141 1.83 27.33 -11.58
C GLY A 141 1.56 26.36 -12.73
N GLN A 142 1.78 25.05 -12.55
CA GLN A 142 1.48 24.07 -13.60
C GLN A 142 -0.04 23.88 -13.75
N ARG A 143 -0.54 23.85 -14.99
CA ARG A 143 -1.93 23.48 -15.28
C ARG A 143 -2.05 21.98 -15.57
N ILE A 144 -3.04 21.36 -14.94
CA ILE A 144 -3.43 19.97 -15.17
C ILE A 144 -4.87 19.92 -15.64
N SER A 145 -5.14 19.01 -16.58
CA SER A 145 -6.49 18.68 -17.00
C SER A 145 -6.81 17.25 -16.56
N LEU A 146 -7.89 17.09 -15.82
CA LEU A 146 -8.42 15.79 -15.42
C LEU A 146 -9.20 15.19 -16.58
N THR A 147 -9.02 13.89 -16.83
CA THR A 147 -9.78 13.15 -17.85
C THR A 147 -11.29 13.10 -17.53
N GLN A 148 -11.65 13.30 -16.28
CA GLN A 148 -13.03 13.33 -15.80
C GLN A 148 -13.32 14.65 -15.09
N GLN A 149 -14.51 15.19 -15.34
CA GLN A 149 -14.99 16.38 -14.66
C GLN A 149 -15.32 16.05 -13.20
N ILE A 150 -14.93 16.92 -12.27
CA ILE A 150 -15.31 16.78 -10.86
C ILE A 150 -16.34 17.83 -10.47
N SER A 151 -17.33 17.41 -9.70
CA SER A 151 -18.30 18.29 -9.05
C SER A 151 -17.91 18.51 -7.59
N PHE A 152 -18.06 19.75 -7.13
CA PHE A 152 -17.87 20.11 -5.73
C PHE A 152 -19.21 20.20 -5.00
N ASP A 153 -19.21 19.89 -3.71
CA ASP A 153 -20.40 19.97 -2.86
C ASP A 153 -20.94 21.41 -2.87
N GLY A 154 -22.22 21.56 -3.23
CA GLY A 154 -22.85 22.84 -3.57
C GLY A 154 -23.14 23.06 -5.06
N GLY A 155 -22.85 22.08 -5.93
CA GLY A 155 -23.37 21.98 -7.31
C GLY A 155 -22.91 23.04 -8.30
N ARG A 156 -21.97 23.92 -7.93
CA ARG A 156 -21.69 25.15 -8.70
C ARG A 156 -20.51 25.06 -9.66
N VAL A 157 -19.66 24.04 -9.57
CA VAL A 157 -18.41 24.00 -10.33
C VAL A 157 -18.15 22.61 -10.86
N VAL A 158 -18.25 22.48 -12.18
CA VAL A 158 -17.87 21.31 -12.97
C VAL A 158 -16.72 21.77 -13.85
N THR A 159 -15.51 21.32 -13.52
CA THR A 159 -14.32 21.67 -14.29
C THR A 159 -13.34 20.51 -14.33
N SER A 160 -12.63 20.43 -15.45
CA SER A 160 -11.53 19.50 -15.68
C SER A 160 -10.18 20.18 -15.52
N GLU A 161 -10.09 21.51 -15.54
CA GLU A 161 -8.81 22.22 -15.52
C GLU A 161 -8.49 22.82 -14.16
N PHE A 162 -7.26 22.55 -13.69
CA PHE A 162 -6.76 22.99 -12.40
C PHE A 162 -5.35 23.53 -12.52
N GLU A 163 -5.07 24.61 -11.80
CA GLU A 163 -3.73 25.16 -11.59
C GLU A 163 -3.18 24.64 -10.25
N VAL A 164 -1.94 24.19 -10.23
CA VAL A 164 -1.22 23.83 -9.00
C VAL A 164 -0.84 25.11 -8.27
N VAL A 165 -1.27 25.25 -7.01
CA VAL A 165 -0.96 26.41 -6.16
C VAL A 165 0.10 26.01 -5.13
N PRO A 166 1.02 26.90 -4.72
CA PRO A 166 1.96 26.62 -3.64
C PRO A 166 1.23 26.11 -2.39
N THR A 167 1.65 24.96 -1.88
CA THR A 167 1.08 24.44 -0.63
C THR A 167 1.41 25.39 0.52
N PRO A 168 0.41 25.95 1.23
CA PRO A 168 0.65 26.82 2.38
C PRO A 168 1.48 26.11 3.46
N PRO A 169 2.34 26.83 4.19
CA PRO A 169 3.14 26.26 5.26
C PRO A 169 2.24 25.55 6.28
N GLY A 170 2.61 24.32 6.66
CA GLY A 170 1.85 23.48 7.59
C GLY A 170 0.75 22.62 6.96
N ARG A 171 0.45 22.75 5.65
CA ARG A 171 -0.47 21.85 4.95
C ARG A 171 0.31 20.71 4.27
N ARG A 172 -0.23 19.48 4.31
CA ARG A 172 0.36 18.32 3.62
C ARG A 172 -0.31 18.08 2.26
N GLY A 173 0.48 18.07 1.18
CA GLY A 173 0.07 17.69 -0.18
C GLY A 173 -0.24 18.87 -1.11
N PRO A 174 -0.31 18.63 -2.43
CA PRO A 174 -0.58 19.66 -3.43
C PRO A 174 -1.99 20.26 -3.27
N ILE A 175 -2.10 21.56 -3.49
CA ILE A 175 -3.36 22.31 -3.53
C ILE A 175 -3.60 22.79 -4.94
N PHE A 176 -4.85 22.79 -5.36
CA PHE A 176 -5.25 23.14 -6.71
C PHE A 176 -6.26 24.29 -6.69
N ARG A 177 -6.21 25.13 -7.71
CA ARG A 177 -7.23 26.12 -8.02
C ARG A 177 -7.90 25.72 -9.33
N PRO A 178 -9.22 25.49 -9.37
CA PRO A 178 -9.91 25.27 -10.63
C PRO A 178 -9.85 26.52 -11.53
N VAL A 179 -9.54 26.34 -12.81
CA VAL A 179 -9.44 27.46 -13.76
C VAL A 179 -10.80 28.15 -13.87
N GLY A 180 -10.81 29.48 -13.73
CA GLY A 180 -12.04 30.29 -13.74
C GLY A 180 -12.72 30.44 -12.38
N HIS A 181 -12.15 29.86 -11.31
CA HIS A 181 -12.70 29.95 -9.96
C HIS A 181 -11.63 30.32 -8.92
N ASP A 182 -12.04 30.98 -7.84
CA ASP A 182 -11.11 31.54 -6.84
C ASP A 182 -10.97 30.70 -5.56
N PHE A 183 -11.61 29.52 -5.49
CA PHE A 183 -11.47 28.64 -4.33
C PHE A 183 -10.33 27.64 -4.51
N LEU A 184 -9.77 27.21 -3.38
CA LEU A 184 -8.73 26.19 -3.34
C LEU A 184 -9.33 24.84 -3.00
N CYS A 185 -8.91 23.81 -3.72
CA CYS A 185 -9.39 22.45 -3.51
C CYS A 185 -8.26 21.42 -3.47
N ARG A 186 -8.58 20.25 -2.94
CA ARG A 186 -7.76 19.05 -3.08
C ARG A 186 -8.40 18.16 -4.13
N VAL A 187 -7.61 17.73 -5.10
CA VAL A 187 -8.04 16.74 -6.08
C VAL A 187 -7.69 15.35 -5.54
N PRO A 188 -8.62 14.38 -5.57
CA PRO A 188 -8.34 13.00 -5.20
C PRO A 188 -7.15 12.42 -5.96
N ARG A 189 -6.26 11.71 -5.25
CA ARG A 189 -5.01 11.18 -5.82
C ARG A 189 -5.20 10.29 -7.04
N HIS A 190 -6.29 9.52 -7.09
CA HIS A 190 -6.59 8.65 -8.23
C HIS A 190 -6.93 9.44 -9.50
N LEU A 191 -7.47 10.66 -9.37
CA LEU A 191 -7.73 11.56 -10.51
C LEU A 191 -6.46 12.26 -10.99
N LEU A 192 -5.56 12.59 -10.06
CA LEU A 192 -4.24 13.14 -10.40
C LEU A 192 -3.38 12.13 -11.15
N ALA A 193 -3.52 10.84 -10.84
CA ALA A 193 -2.79 9.77 -11.54
C ALA A 193 -3.16 9.66 -13.02
N THR A 194 -4.37 10.10 -13.40
CA THR A 194 -4.85 10.13 -14.80
C THR A 194 -4.80 11.53 -15.42
N ALA A 195 -4.37 12.54 -14.66
CA ALA A 195 -4.36 13.92 -15.12
C ALA A 195 -3.29 14.13 -16.21
N MET A 196 -3.66 14.87 -17.25
CA MET A 196 -2.74 15.30 -18.31
C MET A 196 -2.20 16.69 -17.98
N HIS A 197 -0.92 16.93 -18.21
CA HIS A 197 -0.38 18.28 -18.18
C HIS A 197 -0.90 19.07 -19.37
N VAL A 198 -1.52 20.22 -19.11
CA VAL A 198 -1.88 21.16 -20.17
C VAL A 198 -0.62 21.98 -20.45
N ALA A 199 -0.01 21.76 -21.62
CA ALA A 199 1.05 22.64 -22.10
C ALA A 199 0.47 24.06 -22.18
N GLY A 200 1.07 24.99 -21.43
CA GLY A 200 0.53 26.32 -21.22
C GLY A 200 0.22 27.04 -22.53
N GLY A 201 -1.07 27.27 -22.80
CA GLY A 201 -1.50 28.27 -23.75
C GLY A 201 -1.19 29.64 -23.18
N ALA A 202 -0.36 30.40 -23.89
CA ALA A 202 -0.10 31.80 -23.62
C ALA A 202 -1.43 32.55 -23.39
N ALA A 203 -1.49 33.32 -22.31
CA ALA A 203 -2.56 34.26 -22.06
C ALA A 203 -2.55 35.32 -23.17
N ASP A 204 -3.40 35.14 -24.19
CA ASP A 204 -3.68 36.18 -25.17
C ASP A 204 -4.71 37.14 -24.56
N THR A 205 -4.21 38.10 -23.79
CA THR A 205 -4.94 39.31 -23.46
C THR A 205 -5.01 40.20 -24.70
N ALA A 206 -5.99 39.95 -25.57
CA ALA A 206 -6.41 40.91 -26.58
C ALA A 206 -7.71 41.59 -26.11
N SER A 207 -7.51 42.79 -25.58
CA SER A 207 -8.53 43.72 -25.09
C SER A 207 -9.65 43.95 -26.10
N ARG A 208 -10.87 43.92 -25.57
CA ARG A 208 -12.00 44.71 -26.08
C ARG A 208 -11.58 46.17 -26.24
N SER A 209 -11.67 46.69 -27.45
CA SER A 209 -11.96 48.10 -27.70
C SER A 209 -12.53 48.24 -29.12
N MET A 210 -13.87 48.21 -29.20
CA MET A 210 -14.66 48.86 -30.24
C MET A 210 -14.82 50.35 -29.85
N PRO A 211 -15.01 51.28 -30.80
CA PRO A 211 -16.19 51.31 -31.67
C PRO A 211 -15.90 51.09 -33.16
#